data_AF-A0AAW1VRK4-F1
#
_entry.id   AF-A0AAW1VRK4-F1
#
_cell.length_a   1.000
_cell.length_b   1.000
_cell.length_c   1.000
_cell.angle_alpha   90.00
_cell.angle_beta   90.00
_cell.angle_gamma   90.00
#
_symmetry.space_group_name_H-M   'P 1'
#
loop_
_entity.id
_entity.type
_entity.pdbx_description
1 polymer ?
#
loop_
_entity_poly.entity_id
_entity_poly.type
_entity_poly.pdbx_seq_one_letter_code
_entity_poly.pdbx_strand_id
1 'polypeptide(L)' 'MGEVFGATIGIFITLAKTYLFLFIPITTRWTLPRLRMDQLLNLGWKFLLPISLGNLLLTTSSQLFSL' A
#
# COMPACT_ATOMS: atom_id res chain seq x y z
N MET A 1 12.16 7.52 -32.13
CA MET A 1 12.87 8.27 -31.06
C MET A 1 12.01 8.47 -29.81
N GLY A 2 10.72 8.86 -29.91
CA GLY A 2 9.87 9.11 -28.73
C GLY A 2 9.53 7.89 -27.86
N GLU A 3 9.44 6.69 -28.44
CA GLU A 3 9.06 5.47 -27.72
C GLU A 3 10.11 5.03 -26.69
N VAL A 4 11.39 5.26 -26.98
CA VAL A 4 12.50 4.92 -26.08
C VAL A 4 12.51 5.83 -24.85
N PHE A 5 12.14 7.11 -25.00
CA PHE A 5 11.99 8.04 -23.89
C PHE A 5 10.83 7.64 -22.97
N GLY A 6 9.68 7.26 -23.55
CA GLY A 6 8.54 6.77 -22.78
C GLY A 6 8.86 5.51 -21.98
N ALA A 7 9.53 4.53 -22.60
CA ALA A 7 9.96 3.31 -21.93
C ALA A 7 10.96 3.58 -20.79
N THR A 8 11.96 4.45 -21.02
CA THR A 8 12.97 4.80 -20.02
C THR A 8 12.34 5.49 -18.81
N ILE A 9 11.42 6.43 -19.03
CA ILE A 9 10.70 7.12 -17.96
C ILE A 9 9.82 6.14 -17.18
N GLY A 10 9.10 5.24 -17.87
CA GLY A 10 8.27 4.21 -17.23
C GLY A 10 9.07 3.26 -16.34
N ILE A 11 10.24 2.81 -16.82
CA ILE A 11 11.18 1.97 -16.05
C ILE A 11 11.69 2.75 -14.83
N PHE A 12 12.10 3.99 -15.00
CA PHE A 12 12.60 4.83 -13.90
C PHE A 12 11.55 5.06 -12.81
N ILE A 13 10.31 5.38 -13.19
CA ILE A 13 9.20 5.57 -12.25
C ILE A 13 8.89 4.26 -11.49
N THR A 14 8.90 3.12 -12.19
CA THR A 14 8.65 1.81 -11.58
C THR A 14 9.75 1.46 -10.58
N LEU A 15 11.01 1.67 -10.94
CA LEU A 15 12.15 1.45 -10.05
C LEU A 15 12.12 2.38 -8.83
N ALA A 16 11.83 3.67 -9.03
CA ALA A 16 11.70 4.63 -7.94
C ALA A 16 10.60 4.23 -6.95
N LYS A 17 9.44 3.81 -7.46
CA LYS A 17 8.32 3.35 -6.62
C LYS A 17 8.68 2.10 -5.82
N THR A 18 9.36 1.14 -6.44
CA THR A 18 9.84 -0.08 -5.77
C THR A 18 10.88 0.24 -4.69
N TYR A 19 11.82 1.14 -4.97
CA TYR A 19 12.82 1.57 -4.00
C TYR A 19 12.18 2.24 -2.78
N LEU A 20 11.20 3.12 -2.98
CA LEU A 20 10.45 3.72 -1.87
C LEU A 20 9.69 2.66 -1.05
N PHE A 21 9.10 1.67 -1.71
CA PHE A 21 8.37 0.60 -1.04
C PHE A 21 9.29 -0.33 -0.23
N LEU A 22 10.53 -0.53 -0.68
CA LEU A 22 11.58 -1.27 0.05
C LEU A 22 12.21 -0.44 1.19
N PHE A 23 12.31 0.87 0.99
CA PHE A 23 12.90 1.78 1.99
C PHE A 23 12.05 1.88 3.27
N ILE A 24 10.73 1.80 3.16
CA ILE A 24 9.82 1.83 4.31
C ILE A 24 10.10 0.67 5.29
N PRO A 25 10.02 -0.61 4.90
CA PRO A 25 10.25 -1.73 5.80
C PRO A 25 11.72 -1.82 6.25
N ILE A 26 12.69 -1.41 5.41
CA ILE A 26 14.10 -1.38 5.85
C ILE A 26 14.24 -0.39 7.00
N THR A 27 13.76 0.85 6.85
CA THR A 27 13.85 1.89 7.88
C THR A 27 13.02 1.55 9.11
N THR A 28 11.86 0.92 8.92
CA THR A 28 10.99 0.41 9.99
C THR A 28 11.73 -0.57 10.91
N ARG A 29 12.63 -1.40 10.36
CA ARG A 29 13.48 -2.28 11.19
C ARG A 29 14.50 -1.50 12.03
N TRP A 30 14.96 -0.35 11.54
CA TRP A 30 15.87 0.52 12.29
C TRP A 30 15.15 1.38 13.34
N THR A 31 13.86 1.69 13.18
CA THR A 31 13.08 2.53 14.12
C THR A 31 12.22 1.75 15.12
N LEU A 32 11.84 0.49 14.85
CA LEU A 32 10.98 -0.28 15.76
C LEU A 32 11.77 -1.36 16.54
N PRO A 33 12.01 -1.15 17.84
CA PRO A 33 12.64 -2.14 18.71
C PRO A 33 11.62 -3.25 19.04
N ARG A 34 11.66 -4.37 18.32
CA ARG A 34 10.85 -5.60 18.54
C ARG A 34 9.36 -5.37 18.84
N LEU A 35 8.53 -5.33 17.80
CA LEU A 35 7.08 -5.52 17.94
C LEU A 35 6.74 -6.99 18.19
N ARG A 36 5.86 -7.27 19.16
CA ARG A 36 5.29 -8.62 19.32
C ARG A 36 4.33 -8.94 18.18
N MET A 37 4.31 -10.20 17.75
CA MET A 37 3.37 -10.69 16.73
C MET A 37 1.91 -10.44 17.16
N ASP A 38 1.62 -10.47 18.45
CA ASP A 38 0.31 -10.15 19.01
C ASP A 38 -0.12 -8.70 18.78
N GLN A 39 0.81 -7.74 18.82
CA GLN A 39 0.51 -6.33 18.54
C GLN A 39 0.25 -6.11 17.04
N LEU A 40 1.01 -6.80 16.19
CA LEU A 40 0.77 -6.78 14.74
C LEU A 40 -0.59 -7.39 14.39
N LEU A 41 -0.94 -8.52 15.02
CA LEU A 41 -2.23 -9.17 14.84
C LEU A 41 -3.39 -8.31 15.35
N ASN A 42 -3.23 -7.63 16.49
CA ASN A 42 -4.24 -6.73 17.03
C ASN A 42 -4.47 -5.52 16.10
N LEU A 43 -3.41 -4.94 15.53
CA LEU A 43 -3.52 -3.90 14.50
C LEU A 43 -4.22 -4.42 13.23
N GLY A 44 -3.88 -5.64 12.80
CA GLY A 44 -4.53 -6.32 11.68
C GLY A 44 -6.04 -6.49 11.89
N TRP A 45 -6.41 -7.14 12.99
CA TRP A 45 -7.79 -7.52 13.23
C TRP A 45 -8.68 -6.34 13.60
N LYS A 46 -8.11 -5.33 14.28
CA LYS A 46 -8.88 -4.19 14.82
C LYS A 46 -8.92 -2.97 13.89
N PHE A 47 -7.93 -2.80 13.01
CA PHE A 47 -7.90 -1.69 12.05
C PHE A 47 -8.05 -2.15 10.60
N LEU A 48 -7.23 -3.10 10.12
CA LEU A 48 -7.22 -3.47 8.70
C LEU A 48 -8.54 -4.13 8.25
N LEU A 49 -9.10 -5.01 9.07
CA LEU A 49 -10.33 -5.76 8.75
C LEU A 49 -11.60 -4.87 8.66
N PRO A 50 -11.91 -4.01 9.66
CA PRO A 50 -13.06 -3.11 9.55
C PRO A 50 -12.87 -2.03 8.47
N ILE A 51 -11.65 -1.55 8.23
CA ILE A 51 -11.38 -0.57 7.17
C ILE A 51 -11.61 -1.20 5.78
N SER A 52 -11.16 -2.43 5.54
CA SER A 52 -11.39 -3.08 4.25
C SER A 52 -12.89 -3.32 4.00
N LEU A 53 -13.62 -3.79 5.02
CA LEU A 53 -15.07 -3.98 4.98
C LEU A 53 -15.81 -2.65 4.74
N GLY A 54 -15.42 -1.58 5.43
CA GLY A 54 -15.99 -0.25 5.24
C GLY A 54 -15.78 0.30 3.82
N ASN A 55 -14.57 0.14 3.26
CA ASN A 55 -14.30 0.53 1.87
C ASN A 55 -15.12 -0.30 0.88
N LEU A 56 -15.25 -1.62 1.10
CA LEU A 56 -16.05 -2.50 0.25
C LEU A 56 -17.51 -2.06 0.22
N LEU A 57 -18.11 -1.84 1.39
CA LEU A 57 -19.48 -1.35 1.51
C LEU A 57 -19.65 0.01 0.84
N LEU A 58 -18.70 0.95 1.04
CA LEU A 58 -18.74 2.27 0.41
C LEU A 58 -18.67 2.19 -1.12
N THR A 59 -17.79 1.35 -1.67
CA THR A 59 -17.68 1.15 -3.13
C THR A 59 -18.96 0.53 -3.69
N THR A 60 -19.53 -0.49 -3.02
CA THR A 60 -20.79 -1.11 -3.47
C THR A 60 -21.96 -0.12 -3.40
N SER A 61 -22.08 0.66 -2.31
CA SER A 61 -23.11 1.70 -2.20
C SER A 61 -22.95 2.81 -3.24
N SER A 62 -21.72 3.25 -3.51
CA SER A 62 -21.44 4.27 -4.53
C SER A 62 -21.75 3.77 -5.95
N GLN A 63 -21.40 2.52 -6.25
CA GLN A 63 -21.73 1.89 -7.53
C GLN A 63 -23.24 1.76 -7.72
N LEU A 64 -23.96 1.42 -6.65
CA LEU A 64 -25.42 1.29 -6.65
C LEU A 64 -26.12 2.65 -6.82
N PHE A 65 -25.60 3.72 -6.21
CA PHE A 65 -26.13 5.08 -6.39
C PHE A 65 -25.84 5.67 -7.78
N SER A 66 -24.76 5.22 -8.41
CA SER A 66 -24.37 5.65 -9.77
C SER A 66 -25.16 4.93 -10.89
N LEU A 67 -26.09 4.03 -10.54
CA LEU A 67 -26.92 3.25 -11.46
C LEU A 67 -28.35 3.81 -11.49
#